data_AF-A0A969MTB9-F1
#
_entry.id   AF-A0A969MTB9-F1
#
_cell.length_a   1.000
_cell.length_b   1.000
_cell.length_c   1.000
_cell.angle_alpha   90.00
_cell.angle_beta   90.00
_cell.angle_gamma   90.00
#
_symmetry.space_group_name_H-M   'P 1'
#
loop_
_entity.id
_entity.type
_entity.pdbx_description
1 polymer ?
#
loop_
_entity_poly.entity_id
_entity_poly.type
_entity_poly.pdbx_seq_one_letter_code
_entity_poly.pdbx_strand_id
1 'polypeptide(L)' 'MNIATKVPSMDDRDLTILLANSKRLIDAGTPVQQAAASELMPAIEAELASRNAAKIKEKAAALAAKRAAKAAGGTA' A
#
# COMPACT_ATOMS: atom_id res chain seq x y z
N MET A 1 -7.72 21.88 -0.06
CA MET A 1 -7.90 20.46 -0.44
C MET A 1 -6.66 19.70 0.02
N ASN A 2 -6.79 18.66 0.84
CA ASN A 2 -5.64 17.93 1.40
C ASN A 2 -5.42 16.62 0.62
N ILE A 3 -4.22 16.37 0.11
CA ILE A 3 -3.87 15.16 -0.65
C ILE A 3 -4.02 13.90 0.22
N ALA A 4 -3.80 14.01 1.53
CA ALA A 4 -3.94 12.88 2.47
C ALA A 4 -5.32 12.23 2.42
N THR A 5 -6.39 13.00 2.14
CA THR A 5 -7.76 12.45 2.06
C THR A 5 -8.02 11.67 0.78
N LYS A 6 -7.13 11.77 -0.22
CA LYS A 6 -7.21 11.02 -1.48
C LYS A 6 -6.39 9.75 -1.50
N VAL A 7 -5.45 9.59 -0.56
CA VAL A 7 -4.56 8.42 -0.44
C VAL A 7 -5.33 7.08 -0.50
N PRO A 8 -6.46 6.88 0.21
CA PRO A 8 -7.18 5.60 0.14
C PRO A 8 -7.78 5.29 -1.24
N SER A 9 -8.04 6.31 -2.06
CA SER A 9 -8.63 6.15 -3.40
C SER A 9 -7.61 6.02 -4.53
N MET A 10 -6.32 6.21 -4.24
CA MET A 10 -5.25 6.09 -5.23
C MET A 10 -5.00 4.63 -5.58
N ASP A 11 -4.61 4.34 -6.81
CA ASP A 11 -4.12 3.00 -7.14
C ASP A 11 -2.69 2.77 -6.61
N ASP A 12 -2.19 1.54 -6.72
CA ASP A 12 -0.86 1.17 -6.21
C ASP A 12 0.28 1.92 -6.91
N ARG A 13 0.09 2.26 -8.19
CA ARG A 13 1.08 2.99 -8.98
C ARG A 13 1.16 4.43 -8.50
N ASP A 14 0.02 5.08 -8.34
CA ASP A 14 -0.08 6.47 -7.86
C ASP A 14 0.49 6.61 -6.45
N LEU A 15 0.19 5.65 -5.54
CA LEU A 15 0.79 5.64 -4.21
C LEU A 15 2.31 5.49 -4.24
N THR A 16 2.85 4.66 -5.14
CA THR A 16 4.29 4.46 -5.28
C THR A 16 4.98 5.74 -5.79
N ILE A 17 4.37 6.41 -6.77
CA ILE A 17 4.85 7.68 -7.30
C ILE A 17 4.79 8.76 -6.21
N LEU A 18 3.68 8.83 -5.48
CA LEU A 18 3.49 9.78 -4.38
C LEU A 18 4.55 9.59 -3.29
N LEU A 19 4.81 8.34 -2.88
CA LEU A 19 5.86 8.01 -1.91
C LEU A 19 7.24 8.47 -2.40
N ALA A 20 7.60 8.17 -3.64
CA ALA A 20 8.89 8.55 -4.20
C ALA A 20 9.07 10.07 -4.27
N ASN A 21 8.01 10.80 -4.65
CA ASN A 21 8.01 12.25 -4.70
C ASN A 21 8.07 12.86 -3.30
N SER A 22 7.30 12.35 -2.33
CA SER A 22 7.37 12.82 -0.95
C SER A 22 8.78 12.67 -0.38
N LYS A 23 9.44 11.53 -0.60
CA LYS A 23 10.84 11.33 -0.18
C LYS A 23 11.78 12.36 -0.80
N ARG A 24 11.71 12.57 -2.11
CA ARG A 24 12.52 13.58 -2.80
C ARG A 24 12.28 15.00 -2.27
N LEU A 25 11.03 15.34 -1.96
CA LEU A 25 10.67 16.65 -1.42
C LEU A 25 11.15 16.84 0.01
N ILE A 26 11.16 15.79 0.84
CA ILE A 26 11.77 15.83 2.18
C ILE A 26 13.27 16.09 2.07
N ASP A 27 13.95 15.41 1.15
CA ASP A 27 15.41 15.50 1.03
C ASP A 27 15.87 16.85 0.42
N ALA A 28 15.18 17.33 -0.62
CA ALA A 28 15.69 18.43 -1.47
C ALA A 28 14.67 19.55 -1.75
N GLY A 29 13.48 19.48 -1.17
CA GLY A 29 12.44 20.51 -1.35
C GLY A 29 12.72 21.80 -0.58
N THR A 30 11.92 22.83 -0.86
CA THR A 30 11.87 24.03 0.00
C THR A 30 11.33 23.67 1.39
N PRO A 31 11.57 24.48 2.44
CA PRO A 31 11.08 24.18 3.78
C PRO A 31 9.57 23.90 3.85
N VAL A 32 8.78 24.60 3.04
CA VAL A 32 7.32 24.39 2.93
C VAL A 32 7.01 23.04 2.29
N GLN A 33 7.73 22.65 1.24
CA GLN A 33 7.56 21.35 0.58
C GLN A 33 7.99 20.20 1.48
N GLN A 34 9.09 20.36 2.22
CA GLN A 34 9.58 19.38 3.19
C GLN A 34 8.55 19.14 4.30
N ALA A 35 8.00 20.21 4.87
CA ALA A 35 6.96 20.12 5.89
C ALA A 35 5.70 19.40 5.34
N ALA A 36 5.19 19.84 4.20
CA ALA A 36 4.01 19.23 3.58
C ALA A 36 4.22 17.75 3.21
N ALA A 37 5.40 17.38 2.70
CA ALA A 37 5.73 16.00 2.37
C ALA A 37 5.87 15.13 3.64
N SER A 38 6.47 15.68 4.69
CA SER A 38 6.60 15.00 5.99
C SER A 38 5.24 14.74 6.65
N GLU A 39 4.30 15.69 6.54
CA GLU A 39 2.92 15.52 7.03
C GLU A 39 2.17 14.43 6.26
N LEU A 40 2.49 14.22 4.98
CA LEU A 40 1.80 13.26 4.12
C LEU A 40 2.32 11.81 4.30
N MET A 41 3.58 11.66 4.70
CA MET A 41 4.25 10.35 4.81
C MET A 41 3.50 9.31 5.65
N PRO A 42 3.00 9.64 6.87
CA PRO A 42 2.28 8.67 7.69
C PRO A 42 1.04 8.07 7.00
N ALA A 43 0.31 8.89 6.22
CA ALA A 43 -0.88 8.43 5.51
C ALA A 43 -0.52 7.46 4.37
N ILE A 44 0.53 7.77 3.62
CA ILE A 44 1.01 6.92 2.51
C ILE A 44 1.50 5.57 3.04
N GLU A 45 2.30 5.58 4.11
CA GLU A 45 2.86 4.36 4.70
C GLU A 45 1.78 3.47 5.31
N ALA A 46 0.82 4.06 6.03
CA ALA A 46 -0.31 3.33 6.60
C ALA A 46 -1.15 2.62 5.51
N GLU A 47 -1.42 3.32 4.40
CA GLU A 47 -2.18 2.73 3.28
C GLU A 47 -1.41 1.60 2.60
N LEU A 48 -0.11 1.79 2.32
CA LEU A 48 0.72 0.73 1.75
C LEU A 48 0.81 -0.49 2.66
N ALA A 49 0.96 -0.30 3.97
CA ALA A 49 0.96 -1.37 4.96
C ALA A 49 -0.39 -2.11 4.98
N SER A 50 -1.51 -1.38 4.96
CA SER A 50 -2.86 -1.93 4.89
C SER A 50 -3.06 -2.81 3.66
N ARG A 51 -2.66 -2.33 2.47
CA ARG A 51 -2.75 -3.10 1.23
C ARG A 51 -1.87 -4.34 1.24
N ASN A 52 -0.66 -4.23 1.77
CA ASN A 52 0.24 -5.38 1.85
C ASN A 52 -0.35 -6.46 2.78
N ALA A 53 -0.90 -6.05 3.92
CA ALA A 53 -1.60 -6.95 4.83
C ALA A 53 -2.82 -7.62 4.17
N ALA A 54 -3.61 -6.89 3.39
CA ALA A 54 -4.73 -7.44 2.64
C ALA A 54 -4.27 -8.50 1.60
N LYS A 55 -3.25 -8.18 0.80
CA LYS A 55 -2.66 -9.12 -0.19
C LYS A 55 -2.13 -10.39 0.46
N ILE A 56 -1.50 -10.29 1.64
CA ILE A 56 -1.01 -11.45 2.39
C ILE A 56 -2.19 -12.33 2.84
N LYS A 57 -3.26 -11.73 3.38
CA LYS A 57 -4.47 -12.46 3.79
C LYS A 57 -5.13 -13.17 2.61
N GLU A 58 -5.28 -12.49 1.48
CA GLU A 58 -5.85 -13.07 0.26
C GLU A 58 -5.04 -14.26 -0.26
N LYS A 59 -3.70 -14.12 -0.31
CA LYS A 59 -2.81 -15.22 -0.71
C LYS A 59 -2.92 -16.42 0.24
N ALA A 60 -3.00 -16.17 1.54
CA ALA A 60 -3.16 -17.23 2.54
C ALA A 60 -4.49 -17.98 2.35
N ALA A 61 -5.59 -17.24 2.13
CA ALA A 61 -6.91 -17.82 1.86
C ALA A 61 -6.92 -18.64 0.55
N ALA A 62 -6.33 -18.11 -0.53
CA ALA A 62 -6.21 -18.81 -1.80
C ALA A 62 -5.41 -20.11 -1.68
N LEU A 63 -4.31 -20.10 -0.91
CA LEU A 63 -3.51 -21.30 -0.68
C LEU A 63 -4.27 -22.35 0.16
N ALA A 64 -5.00 -21.92 1.18
CA ALA A 64 -5.85 -22.80 1.99
C ALA A 64 -6.94 -23.46 1.13
N ALA A 65 -7.61 -22.68 0.28
CA ALA A 65 -8.62 -23.20 -0.65
C ALA A 65 -8.03 -24.22 -1.63
N LYS A 66 -6.84 -23.95 -2.20
CA LYS A 66 -6.13 -24.90 -3.08
C LYS A 66 -5.77 -26.20 -2.38
N ARG A 67 -5.34 -26.14 -1.11
CA ARG A 67 -5.03 -27.33 -0.31
C ARG A 67 -6.29 -28.16 -0.02
N ALA A 68 -7.39 -27.50 0.35
CA ALA A 68 -8.67 -28.17 0.58
C ALA A 68 -9.19 -28.85 -0.70
N ALA A 69 -9.13 -28.17 -1.85
CA ALA A 69 -9.52 -28.76 -3.13
C ALA A 69 -8.64 -29.97 -3.53
N LYS A 70 -7.32 -29.90 -3.29
CA LYS A 70 -6.41 -31.03 -3.53
C LYS A 70 -6.71 -32.22 -2.61
N ALA A 71 -7.04 -31.96 -1.34
CA ALA A 71 -7.41 -33.02 -0.39
C ALA A 71 -8.77 -33.67 -0.75
N ALA A 72 -9.72 -32.90 -1.29
CA ALA A 72 -11.03 -33.39 -1.71
C ALA A 72 -11.01 -34.13 -3.07
N GLY A 73 -10.03 -33.83 -3.94
CA GLY A 73 -9.86 -34.50 -5.24
C GLY A 73 -8.82 -35.63 -5.25
N GLY A 74 -8.17 -35.91 -4.12
CA GLY A 74 -7.15 -36.95 -3.96
C GLY A 74 -7.72 -38.30 -3.57
N THR A 75 -8.67 -38.82 -4.34
CA THR A 75 -9.05 -40.23 -4.38
C THR A 75 -9.21 -40.64 -5.83
N ALA A 76 -8.12 -41.11 -6.44
CA ALA A 76 -8.11 -41.88 -7.67
C ALA A 76 -7.07 -43.00 -7.50
#